data_AF-A0A3R6VA84-F1
#
_entry.id   AF-A0A3R6VA84-F1
#
_cell.length_a   1.000
_cell.length_b   1.000
_cell.length_c   1.000
_cell.angle_alpha   90.00
_cell.angle_beta   90.00
_cell.angle_gamma   90.00
#
_symmetry.space_group_name_H-M   'P 1'
#
loop_
_entity.id
_entity.type
_entity.pdbx_description
1 polymer ?
#
loop_
_entity_poly.entity_id
_entity_poly.type
_entity_poly.pdbx_seq_one_letter_code
_entity_poly.pdbx_strand_id
1 'polypeptide(L)'
;QGAKLHGAHICQHLPALELSERSDGTWDVSTANGIIHAKTIVNCTGFWGRELLQGSLNVDLPLVSIEHQYVITNSIPQVTARGAKELPVIRDLEASYYLRQERTGMLVGPYEAGHLMKVRTDWQADGVPSGFGKELFPPDVDRILPHLEAAMHRMPVLADAGIQNVTCGPICYAPDALPLVGPLPHRKLRNVFIANGMSYGIAHGGGCGDYVAKWILHGEPPYDLTEIDPARYGAWTTPAFTAAKARESYGDNNLITHPILDKQAARPTSRLSPLYKTLREHGAQFGLHSGWEVPHWFATTPNEVGHEHSFYRTNSFAPTKRECRAVMDRVGVIDLSSFATFEVHGPGARDFLEHVCSNSIPKVQFFFLLPRERFCMSYVDARITYDSV
;
A
#
# COMPACT_ATOMS: atom_id res chain seq x y z
N GLN A 1 22.50 -4.06 -17.68
CA GLN A 1 23.29 -3.62 -18.85
C GLN A 1 22.83 -2.24 -19.33
N GLY A 2 21.54 -2.04 -19.64
CA GLY A 2 20.98 -0.73 -20.04
C GLY A 2 21.41 0.44 -19.15
N ALA A 3 21.24 0.34 -17.82
CA ALA A 3 21.66 1.40 -16.89
C ALA A 3 23.15 1.78 -17.02
N LYS A 4 24.06 0.78 -17.13
CA LYS A 4 25.51 1.03 -17.27
C LYS A 4 25.85 1.72 -18.59
N LEU A 5 25.15 1.36 -19.68
CA LEU A 5 25.33 2.02 -20.99
C LEU A 5 24.99 3.51 -20.95
N HIS A 6 24.09 3.92 -20.04
CA HIS A 6 23.71 5.31 -19.82
C HIS A 6 24.45 5.97 -18.64
N GLY A 7 25.59 5.40 -18.22
CA GLY A 7 26.48 6.02 -17.23
C GLY A 7 26.18 5.68 -15.76
N ALA A 8 25.24 4.77 -15.48
CA ALA A 8 25.01 4.34 -14.10
C ALA A 8 26.15 3.45 -13.59
N HIS A 9 26.66 3.76 -12.40
CA HIS A 9 27.59 2.92 -11.66
C HIS A 9 26.79 1.93 -10.81
N ILE A 10 27.06 0.62 -10.96
CA ILE A 10 26.39 -0.44 -10.20
C ILE A 10 27.42 -1.11 -9.29
N CYS A 11 27.34 -0.81 -8.00
CA CYS A 11 28.17 -1.40 -6.95
C CYS A 11 27.39 -2.53 -6.27
N GLN A 12 27.72 -3.78 -6.60
CA GLN A 12 27.13 -4.96 -5.95
C GLN A 12 27.98 -5.38 -4.76
N HIS A 13 27.38 -6.13 -3.82
CA HIS A 13 28.06 -6.58 -2.59
C HIS A 13 28.58 -5.43 -1.72
N LEU A 14 27.95 -4.26 -1.83
CA LEU A 14 28.28 -3.06 -1.07
C LEU A 14 27.01 -2.54 -0.39
N PRO A 15 26.59 -3.15 0.74
CA PRO A 15 25.38 -2.73 1.44
C PRO A 15 25.54 -1.29 1.97
N ALA A 16 24.45 -0.53 1.91
CA ALA A 16 24.30 0.69 2.69
C ALA A 16 24.07 0.31 4.15
N LEU A 17 24.91 0.83 5.04
CA LEU A 17 24.89 0.51 6.48
C LEU A 17 24.18 1.59 7.29
N GLU A 18 24.38 2.85 6.90
CA GLU A 18 23.81 4.01 7.58
C GLU A 18 23.56 5.14 6.57
N LEU A 19 22.51 5.92 6.81
CA LEU A 19 22.17 7.14 6.07
C LEU A 19 22.26 8.34 7.02
N SER A 20 23.04 9.35 6.66
CA SER A 20 23.15 10.59 7.44
C SER A 20 22.88 11.81 6.57
N GLU A 21 21.98 12.69 7.02
CA GLU A 21 21.72 13.97 6.36
C GLU A 21 22.82 14.97 6.68
N ARG A 22 23.26 15.73 5.67
CA ARG A 22 24.25 16.80 5.79
C ARG A 22 23.54 18.14 5.96
N SER A 23 24.27 19.13 6.46
CA SER A 23 23.74 20.48 6.70
C SER A 23 23.25 21.20 5.43
N ASP A 24 23.70 20.77 4.25
CA ASP A 24 23.29 21.30 2.94
C ASP A 24 22.09 20.56 2.32
N GLY A 25 21.51 19.57 3.03
CA GLY A 25 20.38 18.76 2.56
C GLY A 25 20.77 17.64 1.57
N THR A 26 22.07 17.37 1.43
CA THR A 26 22.59 16.17 0.76
C THR A 26 22.87 15.05 1.78
N TRP A 27 23.35 13.90 1.32
CA TRP A 27 23.37 12.67 2.10
C TRP A 27 24.71 11.95 2.05
N ASP A 28 25.09 11.39 3.19
CA ASP A 28 26.16 10.41 3.35
C ASP A 28 25.57 9.01 3.45
N VAL A 29 26.02 8.10 2.58
CA VAL A 29 25.67 6.68 2.62
C VAL A 29 26.92 5.92 3.05
N SER A 30 26.93 5.45 4.30
CA SER A 30 28.04 4.68 4.87
C SER A 30 28.05 3.26 4.31
N THR A 31 29.22 2.79 3.89
CA THR A 31 29.46 1.43 3.42
C THR A 31 30.76 0.89 4.02
N ALA A 32 31.00 -0.42 3.90
CA ALA A 32 32.27 -1.02 4.31
C ALA A 32 33.49 -0.46 3.54
N ASN A 33 33.28 0.15 2.37
CA ASN A 33 34.34 0.72 1.52
C ASN A 33 34.44 2.25 1.64
N GLY A 34 33.81 2.84 2.64
CA GLY A 34 33.76 4.29 2.86
C GLY A 34 32.39 4.89 2.57
N ILE A 35 32.36 6.23 2.48
CA ILE A 35 31.14 7.01 2.37
C ILE A 35 30.87 7.38 0.91
N ILE A 36 29.63 7.20 0.46
CA ILE A 36 29.15 7.70 -0.83
C ILE A 36 28.31 8.94 -0.57
N HIS A 37 28.71 10.07 -1.18
CA HIS A 37 27.95 11.32 -1.12
C HIS A 37 26.88 11.35 -2.21
N ALA A 38 25.62 11.63 -1.84
CA ALA A 38 24.49 11.66 -2.76
C ALA A 38 23.60 12.89 -2.52
N LYS A 39 23.11 13.51 -3.59
CA LYS A 39 22.10 14.58 -3.46
C LYS A 39 20.72 14.03 -3.11
N THR A 40 20.39 12.86 -3.65
CA THR A 40 19.10 12.20 -3.51
C THR A 40 19.33 10.72 -3.25
N ILE A 41 18.55 10.15 -2.33
CA ILE A 41 18.52 8.72 -2.05
C ILE A 41 17.18 8.16 -2.50
N VAL A 42 17.18 6.97 -3.10
CA VAL A 42 15.95 6.21 -3.37
C VAL A 42 16.05 4.84 -2.67
N ASN A 43 15.15 4.60 -1.72
CA ASN A 43 15.05 3.32 -1.03
C ASN A 43 14.27 2.31 -1.89
N CYS A 44 15.01 1.42 -2.56
CA CYS A 44 14.50 0.31 -3.37
C CYS A 44 14.91 -1.06 -2.79
N THR A 45 15.10 -1.18 -1.47
CA THR A 45 15.76 -2.36 -0.87
C THR A 45 14.80 -3.47 -0.45
N GLY A 46 13.61 -3.56 -1.05
CA GLY A 46 12.69 -4.67 -0.81
C GLY A 46 12.37 -4.87 0.68
N PHE A 47 12.44 -6.12 1.13
CA PHE A 47 12.16 -6.47 2.52
C PHE A 47 13.18 -5.94 3.55
N TRP A 48 14.33 -5.40 3.12
CA TRP A 48 15.28 -4.69 3.99
C TRP A 48 14.97 -3.19 4.16
N GLY A 49 14.03 -2.65 3.38
CA GLY A 49 13.86 -1.20 3.32
C GLY A 49 13.26 -0.56 4.55
N ARG A 50 12.54 -1.34 5.38
CA ARG A 50 12.10 -0.90 6.71
C ARG A 50 13.30 -0.70 7.64
N GLU A 51 14.18 -1.69 7.76
CA GLU A 51 15.33 -1.66 8.67
C GLU A 51 16.30 -0.53 8.40
N LEU A 52 16.64 -0.30 7.12
CA LEU A 52 17.58 0.76 6.75
C LEU A 52 17.09 2.13 7.22
N LEU A 53 15.80 2.44 7.01
CA LEU A 53 15.23 3.73 7.41
C LEU A 53 14.95 3.81 8.91
N GLN A 54 14.54 2.70 9.53
CA GLN A 54 14.31 2.66 10.97
C GLN A 54 15.64 2.88 11.72
N GLY A 55 16.70 2.18 11.34
CA GLY A 55 18.02 2.27 11.97
C GLY A 55 18.73 3.60 11.71
N SER A 56 18.61 4.16 10.50
CA SER A 56 19.33 5.38 10.14
C SER A 56 18.56 6.67 10.45
N LEU A 57 17.24 6.67 10.24
CA LEU A 57 16.42 7.88 10.20
C LEU A 57 15.30 7.87 11.24
N ASN A 58 15.16 6.80 12.03
CA ASN A 58 14.03 6.57 12.94
C ASN A 58 12.67 6.69 12.23
N VAL A 59 12.62 6.27 10.96
CA VAL A 59 11.41 6.25 10.15
C VAL A 59 10.96 4.83 9.98
N ASP A 60 9.76 4.54 10.47
CA ASP A 60 9.16 3.23 10.34
C ASP A 60 8.26 3.13 9.10
N LEU A 61 8.62 2.25 8.16
CA LEU A 61 7.76 1.96 7.00
C LEU A 61 6.75 0.85 7.36
N PRO A 62 5.46 1.02 7.03
CA PRO A 62 4.43 0.01 7.25
C PRO A 62 4.57 -1.11 6.21
N LEU A 63 5.62 -1.92 6.36
CA LEU A 63 5.95 -3.03 5.48
C LEU A 63 6.10 -4.31 6.30
N VAL A 64 5.69 -5.42 5.70
CA VAL A 64 5.86 -6.76 6.25
C VAL A 64 6.25 -7.74 5.15
N SER A 65 7.04 -8.75 5.48
CA SER A 65 7.32 -9.84 4.57
C SER A 65 6.28 -10.95 4.74
N ILE A 66 5.75 -11.45 3.64
CA ILE A 66 4.86 -12.61 3.60
C ILE A 66 5.53 -13.76 2.86
N GLU A 67 5.10 -14.99 3.10
CA GLU A 67 5.52 -16.15 2.33
C GLU A 67 4.55 -16.40 1.18
N HIS A 68 5.06 -16.49 -0.04
CA HIS A 68 4.28 -16.93 -1.20
C HIS A 68 4.94 -18.13 -1.87
N GLN A 69 4.11 -19.06 -2.33
CA GLN A 69 4.56 -20.32 -2.90
C GLN A 69 4.06 -20.52 -4.32
N TYR A 70 4.92 -21.07 -5.17
CA TYR A 70 4.50 -21.64 -6.45
C TYR A 70 5.15 -22.99 -6.70
N VAL A 71 4.43 -23.83 -7.43
CA VAL A 71 4.81 -25.19 -7.80
C VAL A 71 5.17 -25.20 -9.28
N ILE A 72 6.29 -25.83 -9.63
CA ILE A 72 6.68 -26.12 -11.01
C ILE A 72 6.50 -27.62 -11.24
N THR A 73 5.81 -27.99 -12.31
CA THR A 73 5.61 -29.40 -12.69
C THR A 73 6.77 -29.94 -13.51
N ASN A 74 6.85 -31.26 -13.67
CA ASN A 74 7.68 -31.82 -14.74
C ASN A 74 7.10 -31.48 -16.12
N SER A 75 7.81 -31.93 -17.18
CA SER A 75 7.35 -31.77 -18.56
C SER A 75 6.02 -32.49 -18.79
N ILE A 76 5.09 -31.81 -19.45
CA ILE A 76 3.77 -32.34 -19.78
C ILE A 76 3.70 -32.59 -21.29
N PRO A 77 3.45 -33.81 -21.78
CA PRO A 77 3.46 -34.13 -23.21
C PRO A 77 2.58 -33.22 -24.07
N GLN A 78 1.39 -32.89 -23.55
CA GLN A 78 0.42 -32.02 -24.21
C GLN A 78 0.91 -30.57 -24.30
N VAL A 79 1.71 -30.09 -23.35
CA VAL A 79 2.35 -28.77 -23.39
C VAL A 79 3.50 -28.78 -24.40
N THR A 80 4.37 -29.80 -24.35
CA THR A 80 5.48 -29.98 -25.29
C THR A 80 4.98 -30.06 -26.74
N ALA A 81 3.88 -30.76 -27.00
CA ALA A 81 3.29 -30.92 -28.33
C ALA A 81 2.85 -29.59 -28.98
N ARG A 82 2.73 -28.50 -28.20
CA ARG A 82 2.43 -27.16 -28.72
C ARG A 82 3.62 -26.48 -29.40
N GLY A 83 4.84 -26.99 -29.22
CA GLY A 83 6.05 -26.42 -29.79
C GLY A 83 6.25 -24.96 -29.38
N ALA A 84 6.42 -24.08 -30.37
CA ALA A 84 6.68 -22.65 -30.14
C ALA A 84 5.46 -21.85 -29.67
N LYS A 85 4.24 -22.42 -29.67
CA LYS A 85 3.02 -21.70 -29.29
C LYS A 85 2.75 -21.80 -27.79
N GLU A 86 3.32 -20.86 -27.05
CA GLU A 86 3.15 -20.73 -25.60
C GLU A 86 1.67 -20.62 -25.19
N LEU A 87 1.32 -21.21 -24.06
CA LEU A 87 0.02 -21.02 -23.43
C LEU A 87 -0.09 -19.62 -22.82
N PRO A 88 -1.27 -18.97 -22.89
CA PRO A 88 -1.46 -17.72 -22.17
C PRO A 88 -1.34 -17.94 -20.66
N VAL A 89 -0.94 -16.89 -19.94
CA VAL A 89 -1.07 -16.87 -18.48
C VAL A 89 -2.55 -16.89 -18.12
N ILE A 90 -2.92 -17.77 -17.19
CA ILE A 90 -4.29 -17.96 -16.71
C ILE A 90 -4.33 -17.55 -15.24
N ARG A 91 -5.45 -16.98 -14.82
CA ARG A 91 -5.76 -16.79 -13.40
C ARG A 91 -7.16 -17.34 -13.15
N ASP A 92 -7.25 -18.36 -12.32
CA ASP A 92 -8.54 -18.87 -11.84
C ASP A 92 -8.86 -18.10 -10.56
N LEU A 93 -9.82 -17.19 -10.65
CA LEU A 93 -10.18 -16.30 -9.54
C LEU A 93 -10.94 -17.03 -8.45
N GLU A 94 -11.79 -17.99 -8.83
CA GLU A 94 -12.64 -18.75 -7.91
C GLU A 94 -11.80 -19.71 -7.06
N ALA A 95 -10.85 -20.39 -7.70
CA ALA A 95 -9.91 -21.28 -7.01
C ALA A 95 -8.66 -20.55 -6.48
N SER A 96 -8.55 -19.24 -6.69
CA SER A 96 -7.48 -18.36 -6.20
C SER A 96 -6.06 -18.83 -6.56
N TYR A 97 -5.75 -19.00 -7.84
CA TYR A 97 -4.38 -19.26 -8.31
C TYR A 97 -4.10 -18.64 -9.68
N TYR A 98 -2.82 -18.39 -9.96
CA TYR A 98 -2.35 -18.15 -11.33
C TYR A 98 -1.60 -19.37 -11.86
N LEU A 99 -1.61 -19.51 -13.17
CA LEU A 99 -1.03 -20.64 -13.89
C LEU A 99 -0.40 -20.15 -15.19
N ARG A 100 0.82 -20.62 -15.48
CA ARG A 100 1.51 -20.29 -16.74
C ARG A 100 2.36 -21.45 -17.22
N GLN A 101 2.71 -21.44 -18.49
CA GLN A 101 3.70 -22.37 -19.01
C GLN A 101 5.07 -22.05 -18.42
N GLU A 102 5.80 -23.10 -18.02
CA GLU A 102 7.20 -23.02 -17.59
C GLU A 102 7.96 -24.09 -18.38
N ARG A 103 8.70 -23.63 -19.41
CA ARG A 103 9.35 -24.50 -20.40
C ARG A 103 8.33 -25.45 -21.05
N THR A 104 8.48 -26.75 -20.82
CA THR A 104 7.63 -27.85 -21.30
C THR A 104 6.63 -28.34 -20.26
N GLY A 105 6.59 -27.72 -19.08
CA GLY A 105 5.64 -27.99 -18.00
C GLY A 105 4.82 -26.74 -17.66
N MET A 106 4.29 -26.71 -16.45
CA MET A 106 3.46 -25.63 -15.93
C MET A 106 3.97 -25.14 -14.58
N LEU A 107 3.65 -23.88 -14.27
CA LEU A 107 3.80 -23.29 -12.95
C LEU A 107 2.42 -22.94 -12.41
N VAL A 108 2.16 -23.29 -11.15
CA VAL A 108 0.92 -22.96 -10.42
C VAL A 108 1.28 -22.21 -9.15
N GLY A 109 0.76 -20.99 -8.99
CA GLY A 109 0.97 -20.16 -7.80
C GLY A 109 -0.35 -19.80 -7.13
N PRO A 110 -0.73 -20.51 -6.06
CA PRO A 110 -1.94 -20.21 -5.29
C PRO A 110 -1.80 -18.98 -4.38
N TYR A 111 -2.94 -18.34 -4.11
CA TYR A 111 -3.11 -17.42 -2.99
C TYR A 111 -4.06 -18.06 -2.00
N GLU A 112 -3.49 -18.72 -0.99
CA GLU A 112 -4.24 -19.36 0.09
C GLU A 112 -4.92 -18.34 1.02
N ALA A 113 -5.95 -18.79 1.72
CA ALA A 113 -6.73 -17.94 2.61
C ALA A 113 -5.85 -17.24 3.67
N GLY A 114 -6.26 -16.03 4.07
CA GLY A 114 -5.49 -15.20 5.01
C GLY A 114 -5.17 -15.89 6.34
N HIS A 115 -6.02 -16.78 6.85
CA HIS A 115 -5.74 -17.51 8.09
C HIS A 115 -4.73 -18.67 7.92
N LEU A 116 -4.48 -19.11 6.67
CA LEU A 116 -3.52 -20.16 6.34
C LEU A 116 -2.15 -19.57 6.05
N MET A 117 -2.08 -18.51 5.23
CA MET A 117 -0.82 -17.93 4.76
C MET A 117 0.13 -17.52 5.89
N LYS A 118 1.43 -17.38 5.60
CA LYS A 118 2.44 -17.02 6.61
C LYS A 118 2.91 -15.58 6.43
N VAL A 119 2.96 -14.86 7.55
CA VAL A 119 3.51 -13.51 7.67
C VAL A 119 4.75 -13.61 8.56
N ARG A 120 5.85 -13.00 8.15
CA ARG A 120 7.12 -12.96 8.89
C ARG A 120 7.10 -11.85 9.93
N THR A 121 6.29 -12.04 10.97
CA THR A 121 6.24 -11.12 12.12
C THR A 121 7.52 -11.17 12.95
N ASP A 122 8.26 -12.28 12.89
CA ASP A 122 9.61 -12.39 13.44
C ASP A 122 10.57 -11.40 12.76
N TRP A 123 10.52 -11.27 11.41
CA TRP A 123 11.33 -10.27 10.71
C TRP A 123 10.92 -8.83 11.04
N GLN A 124 9.66 -8.57 11.38
CA GLN A 124 9.25 -7.24 11.86
C GLN A 124 9.76 -6.92 13.26
N ALA A 125 9.88 -7.94 14.12
CA ALA A 125 10.31 -7.77 15.50
C ALA A 125 11.84 -7.71 15.62
N ASP A 126 12.53 -8.63 14.94
CA ASP A 126 13.95 -8.90 15.14
C ASP A 126 14.82 -8.46 13.94
N GLY A 127 14.19 -8.06 12.84
CA GLY A 127 14.84 -7.78 11.56
C GLY A 127 15.03 -9.03 10.69
N VAL A 128 15.32 -8.80 9.42
CA VAL A 128 15.71 -9.80 8.43
C VAL A 128 17.08 -10.36 8.84
N PRO A 129 17.25 -11.69 8.88
CA PRO A 129 18.55 -12.30 9.15
C PRO A 129 19.62 -11.76 8.19
N SER A 130 20.73 -11.27 8.72
CA SER A 130 21.77 -10.53 7.96
C SER A 130 22.41 -11.33 6.81
N GLY A 131 22.39 -12.66 6.89
CA GLY A 131 22.89 -13.56 5.85
C GLY A 131 21.85 -13.95 4.78
N PHE A 132 20.58 -13.62 4.97
CA PHE A 132 19.51 -14.03 4.06
C PHE A 132 19.73 -13.38 2.69
N GLY A 133 19.81 -14.18 1.62
CA GLY A 133 20.01 -13.65 0.27
C GLY A 133 20.21 -14.74 -0.76
N LYS A 134 19.37 -14.75 -1.82
CA LYS A 134 19.22 -15.91 -2.73
C LYS A 134 18.80 -17.20 -2.02
N GLU A 135 18.15 -17.06 -0.86
CA GLU A 135 17.59 -18.15 -0.07
C GLU A 135 16.07 -18.19 -0.23
N LEU A 136 15.49 -19.36 0.02
CA LEU A 136 14.06 -19.62 -0.01
C LEU A 136 13.65 -20.23 1.33
N PHE A 137 12.38 -20.10 1.68
CA PHE A 137 11.82 -20.78 2.85
C PHE A 137 11.56 -22.26 2.51
N PRO A 138 11.55 -23.13 3.53
CA PRO A 138 11.04 -24.49 3.35
C PRO A 138 9.61 -24.45 2.80
N PRO A 139 9.30 -25.22 1.74
CA PRO A 139 7.96 -25.27 1.19
C PRO A 139 6.98 -25.96 2.15
N ASP A 140 5.72 -25.55 2.06
CA ASP A 140 4.59 -26.00 2.85
C ASP A 140 3.44 -26.26 1.89
N VAL A 141 3.49 -27.42 1.22
CA VAL A 141 2.59 -27.78 0.13
C VAL A 141 1.19 -28.08 0.66
N ASP A 142 1.08 -28.69 1.84
CA ASP A 142 -0.21 -29.04 2.46
C ASP A 142 -1.12 -27.82 2.61
N ARG A 143 -0.53 -26.67 2.94
CA ARG A 143 -1.24 -25.39 3.06
C ARG A 143 -1.90 -24.91 1.76
N ILE A 144 -1.32 -25.25 0.61
CA ILE A 144 -1.79 -24.82 -0.71
C ILE A 144 -2.47 -25.95 -1.49
N LEU A 145 -2.50 -27.17 -0.93
CA LEU A 145 -3.00 -28.37 -1.60
C LEU A 145 -4.43 -28.23 -2.14
N PRO A 146 -5.41 -27.64 -1.43
CA PRO A 146 -6.77 -27.48 -1.96
C PRO A 146 -6.81 -26.67 -3.27
N HIS A 147 -5.92 -25.69 -3.42
CA HIS A 147 -5.81 -24.90 -4.64
C HIS A 147 -5.14 -25.67 -5.77
N LEU A 148 -4.18 -26.55 -5.45
CA LEU A 148 -3.56 -27.45 -6.42
C LEU A 148 -4.56 -28.49 -6.92
N GLU A 149 -5.41 -29.03 -6.05
CA GLU A 149 -6.50 -29.93 -6.42
C GLU A 149 -7.50 -29.25 -7.37
N ALA A 150 -7.88 -28.01 -7.07
CA ALA A 150 -8.72 -27.21 -7.96
C ALA A 150 -8.03 -26.96 -9.32
N ALA A 151 -6.72 -26.68 -9.31
CA ALA A 151 -5.93 -26.53 -10.54
C ALA A 151 -5.90 -27.84 -11.37
N MET A 152 -5.73 -28.99 -10.73
CA MET A 152 -5.80 -30.31 -11.37
C MET A 152 -7.19 -30.58 -11.95
N HIS A 153 -8.26 -30.20 -11.26
CA HIS A 153 -9.61 -30.31 -11.81
C HIS A 153 -9.82 -29.41 -13.04
N ARG A 154 -9.33 -28.17 -13.02
CA ARG A 154 -9.43 -27.23 -14.15
C ARG A 154 -8.56 -27.64 -15.35
N MET A 155 -7.35 -28.14 -15.08
CA MET A 155 -6.38 -28.56 -16.09
C MET A 155 -5.91 -30.00 -15.77
N PRO A 156 -6.67 -31.03 -16.21
CA PRO A 156 -6.44 -32.42 -15.82
C PRO A 156 -5.04 -32.96 -16.07
N VAL A 157 -4.33 -32.43 -17.08
CA VAL A 157 -2.94 -32.84 -17.37
C VAL A 157 -1.96 -32.55 -16.22
N LEU A 158 -2.32 -31.70 -15.25
CA LEU A 158 -1.52 -31.44 -14.05
C LEU A 158 -1.51 -32.62 -13.08
N ALA A 159 -2.57 -33.45 -13.05
CA ALA A 159 -2.69 -34.56 -12.12
C ALA A 159 -1.59 -35.61 -12.32
N ASP A 160 -1.16 -35.82 -13.56
CA ASP A 160 -0.12 -36.79 -13.92
C ASP A 160 1.28 -36.17 -14.07
N ALA A 161 1.41 -34.84 -13.96
CA ALA A 161 2.63 -34.12 -14.30
C ALA A 161 3.75 -34.32 -13.25
N GLY A 162 3.39 -34.56 -11.98
CA GLY A 162 4.31 -34.56 -10.86
C GLY A 162 4.95 -33.19 -10.59
N ILE A 163 5.48 -33.00 -9.39
CA ILE A 163 6.12 -31.75 -8.96
C ILE A 163 7.62 -31.84 -9.20
N GLN A 164 8.18 -30.89 -9.95
CA GLN A 164 9.62 -30.73 -10.13
C GLN A 164 10.24 -29.92 -8.99
N ASN A 165 9.58 -28.82 -8.59
CA ASN A 165 10.08 -27.92 -7.56
C ASN A 165 8.94 -27.15 -6.90
N VAL A 166 9.16 -26.74 -5.65
CA VAL A 166 8.30 -25.79 -4.94
C VAL A 166 9.15 -24.65 -4.44
N THR A 167 8.81 -23.44 -4.86
CA THR A 167 9.51 -22.22 -4.43
C THR A 167 8.64 -21.51 -3.41
N CYS A 168 9.18 -21.30 -2.20
CA CYS A 168 8.57 -20.47 -1.16
C CYS A 168 9.49 -19.27 -0.88
N GLY A 169 9.03 -18.05 -1.19
CA GLY A 169 9.88 -16.86 -1.08
C GLY A 169 9.20 -15.70 -0.34
N PRO A 170 9.99 -14.74 0.17
CA PRO A 170 9.45 -13.53 0.77
C PRO A 170 8.93 -12.56 -0.29
N ILE A 171 7.77 -11.98 -0.03
CA ILE A 171 7.28 -10.80 -0.76
C ILE A 171 7.01 -9.69 0.25
N CYS A 172 7.46 -8.47 -0.05
CA CYS A 172 7.23 -7.32 0.81
C CYS A 172 5.86 -6.70 0.50
N TYR A 173 5.01 -6.61 1.52
CA TYR A 173 3.64 -6.08 1.44
C TYR A 173 3.51 -4.82 2.30
N ALA A 174 2.86 -3.80 1.76
CA ALA A 174 2.18 -2.79 2.57
C ALA A 174 0.78 -3.31 2.98
N PRO A 175 0.09 -2.67 3.95
CA PRO A 175 -1.22 -3.09 4.44
C PRO A 175 -2.26 -3.35 3.32
N ASP A 176 -2.29 -2.49 2.30
CA ASP A 176 -3.20 -2.57 1.15
C ASP A 176 -2.63 -3.33 -0.06
N ALA A 177 -1.47 -3.97 0.08
CA ALA A 177 -0.69 -4.63 -0.96
C ALA A 177 -0.24 -3.72 -2.13
N LEU A 178 -0.51 -2.41 -2.08
CA LEU A 178 0.04 -1.43 -3.03
C LEU A 178 1.43 -0.98 -2.55
N PRO A 179 2.34 -0.63 -3.48
CA PRO A 179 3.67 -0.19 -3.07
C PRO A 179 3.65 1.17 -2.37
N LEU A 180 4.78 1.53 -1.79
CA LEU A 180 5.09 2.86 -1.28
C LEU A 180 6.02 3.53 -2.30
N VAL A 181 5.53 4.54 -3.02
CA VAL A 181 6.29 5.20 -4.09
C VAL A 181 6.13 6.71 -4.02
N GLY A 182 7.23 7.42 -3.80
CA GLY A 182 7.24 8.89 -3.71
C GLY A 182 8.25 9.41 -2.70
N PRO A 183 8.25 10.73 -2.44
CA PRO A 183 9.11 11.32 -1.42
C PRO A 183 8.76 10.74 -0.04
N LEU A 184 9.77 10.55 0.81
CA LEU A 184 9.57 10.12 2.18
C LEU A 184 8.83 11.23 2.95
N PRO A 185 7.67 10.93 3.60
CA PRO A 185 6.83 11.93 4.22
C PRO A 185 7.35 12.33 5.60
N HIS A 186 8.56 12.89 5.65
CA HIS A 186 9.21 13.32 6.88
C HIS A 186 9.67 14.77 6.79
N ARG A 187 9.07 15.64 7.63
CA ARG A 187 9.21 17.11 7.56
C ARG A 187 10.65 17.64 7.56
N LYS A 188 11.59 16.89 8.13
CA LYS A 188 12.99 17.30 8.24
C LYS A 188 13.89 16.72 7.15
N LEU A 189 13.50 15.61 6.52
CA LEU A 189 14.38 14.88 5.60
C LEU A 189 14.04 15.28 4.18
N ARG A 190 15.02 15.85 3.48
CA ARG A 190 14.85 16.25 2.08
C ARG A 190 15.47 15.21 1.16
N ASN A 191 14.98 15.11 -0.07
CA ASN A 191 15.61 14.30 -1.12
C ASN A 191 15.74 12.79 -0.81
N VAL A 192 14.85 12.23 0.00
CA VAL A 192 14.73 10.77 0.17
C VAL A 192 13.44 10.31 -0.48
N PHE A 193 13.54 9.37 -1.40
CA PHE A 193 12.40 8.74 -2.08
C PHE A 193 12.28 7.29 -1.65
N ILE A 194 11.06 6.78 -1.67
CA ILE A 194 10.72 5.37 -1.46
C ILE A 194 10.23 4.81 -2.79
N ALA A 195 10.66 3.61 -3.12
CA ALA A 195 10.09 2.79 -4.19
C ALA A 195 10.15 1.32 -3.73
N ASN A 196 9.28 0.99 -2.78
CA ASN A 196 9.36 -0.25 -2.02
C ASN A 196 7.97 -0.87 -1.72
N GLY A 197 7.91 -2.03 -1.08
CA GLY A 197 6.65 -2.73 -0.78
C GLY A 197 5.94 -3.28 -2.01
N MET A 198 6.70 -3.60 -3.05
CA MET A 198 6.18 -4.04 -4.35
C MET A 198 5.75 -5.50 -4.31
N SER A 199 4.48 -5.75 -3.98
CA SER A 199 3.84 -7.08 -4.06
C SER A 199 3.91 -7.69 -5.48
N TYR A 200 3.86 -6.82 -6.51
CA TYR A 200 3.92 -7.17 -7.93
C TYR A 200 5.10 -6.51 -8.65
N GLY A 201 6.28 -6.51 -8.02
CA GLY A 201 7.44 -5.74 -8.48
C GLY A 201 7.95 -6.05 -9.89
N ILE A 202 7.75 -7.27 -10.40
CA ILE A 202 8.12 -7.59 -11.79
C ILE A 202 7.25 -6.84 -12.80
N ALA A 203 5.93 -6.77 -12.54
CA ALA A 203 5.00 -6.04 -13.41
C ALA A 203 5.14 -4.52 -13.25
N HIS A 204 5.34 -4.05 -12.02
CA HIS A 204 5.38 -2.61 -11.71
C HIS A 204 6.75 -1.97 -11.92
N GLY A 205 7.85 -2.73 -11.90
CA GLY A 205 9.20 -2.18 -11.77
C GLY A 205 9.60 -1.20 -12.88
N GLY A 206 9.22 -1.48 -14.13
CA GLY A 206 9.49 -0.57 -15.25
C GLY A 206 8.77 0.78 -15.11
N GLY A 207 7.46 0.73 -14.84
CA GLY A 207 6.64 1.94 -14.66
C GLY A 207 7.02 2.74 -13.41
N CYS A 208 7.29 2.05 -12.30
CA CYS A 208 7.74 2.71 -11.07
C CYS A 208 9.09 3.41 -11.26
N GLY A 209 10.03 2.80 -11.97
CA GLY A 209 11.32 3.41 -12.27
C GLY A 209 11.18 4.71 -13.07
N ASP A 210 10.35 4.70 -14.12
CA ASP A 210 10.04 5.90 -14.92
C ASP A 210 9.34 6.98 -14.11
N TYR A 211 8.34 6.60 -13.30
CA TYR A 211 7.58 7.52 -12.45
C TYR A 211 8.47 8.25 -11.44
N VAL A 212 9.28 7.52 -10.69
CA VAL A 212 10.19 8.10 -9.68
C VAL A 212 11.28 8.94 -10.34
N ALA A 213 11.85 8.48 -11.46
CA ALA A 213 12.87 9.25 -12.18
C ALA A 213 12.32 10.60 -12.66
N LYS A 214 11.12 10.63 -13.25
CA LYS A 214 10.46 11.87 -13.68
C LYS A 214 10.13 12.78 -12.51
N TRP A 215 9.64 12.23 -11.40
CA TRP A 215 9.36 13.03 -10.20
C TRP A 215 10.63 13.68 -9.65
N ILE A 216 11.74 12.93 -9.56
CA ILE A 216 13.04 13.47 -9.12
C ILE A 216 13.54 14.57 -10.07
N LEU A 217 13.39 14.39 -11.39
CA LEU A 217 13.90 15.32 -12.39
C LEU A 217 13.06 16.61 -12.53
N HIS A 218 11.74 16.51 -12.34
CA HIS A 218 10.81 17.61 -12.60
C HIS A 218 10.23 18.25 -11.33
N GLY A 219 10.43 17.66 -10.16
CA GLY A 219 9.97 18.18 -8.87
C GLY A 219 8.50 17.86 -8.54
N GLU A 220 7.74 17.31 -9.48
CA GLU A 220 6.34 16.90 -9.33
C GLU A 220 6.07 15.56 -10.02
N PRO A 221 5.06 14.78 -9.58
CA PRO A 221 4.76 13.51 -10.22
C PRO A 221 4.22 13.72 -11.65
N PRO A 222 4.59 12.87 -12.63
CA PRO A 222 4.16 13.05 -14.02
C PRO A 222 2.64 12.83 -14.24
N TYR A 223 1.97 12.16 -13.32
CA TYR A 223 0.53 11.92 -13.25
C TYR A 223 0.17 11.51 -11.82
N ASP A 224 -1.12 11.56 -11.46
CA ASP A 224 -1.56 11.23 -10.10
C ASP A 224 -1.47 9.73 -9.83
N LEU A 225 -0.86 9.38 -8.70
CA LEU A 225 -0.79 8.04 -8.12
C LEU A 225 -0.85 8.14 -6.58
N THR A 226 -1.76 8.96 -6.05
CA THR A 226 -1.90 9.18 -4.60
C THR A 226 -2.16 7.87 -3.83
N GLU A 227 -2.73 6.85 -4.47
CA GLU A 227 -2.96 5.52 -3.88
C GLU A 227 -1.68 4.75 -3.52
N ILE A 228 -0.53 5.09 -4.10
CA ILE A 228 0.77 4.51 -3.74
C ILE A 228 1.66 5.47 -2.95
N ASP A 229 1.15 6.66 -2.60
CA ASP A 229 1.90 7.65 -1.84
C ASP A 229 2.30 7.10 -0.46
N PRO A 230 3.58 7.18 -0.03
CA PRO A 230 3.99 6.70 1.28
C PRO A 230 3.31 7.43 2.46
N ALA A 231 2.81 8.66 2.26
CA ALA A 231 2.12 9.49 3.24
C ALA A 231 0.67 9.07 3.51
N ARG A 232 0.12 8.10 2.76
CA ARG A 232 -1.24 7.57 3.03
C ARG A 232 -1.34 6.85 4.38
N TYR A 233 -0.19 6.45 4.93
CA TYR A 233 -0.03 5.84 6.23
C TYR A 233 0.48 6.84 7.28
N GLY A 234 0.38 6.47 8.56
CA GLY A 234 0.89 7.30 9.65
C GLY A 234 1.12 6.53 10.95
N ALA A 235 1.13 7.24 12.09
CA ALA A 235 1.38 6.63 13.40
C ALA A 235 0.37 5.56 13.83
N TRP A 236 -0.82 5.53 13.20
CA TRP A 236 -1.87 4.53 13.44
C TRP A 236 -1.56 3.17 12.79
N THR A 237 -0.61 3.13 11.85
CA THR A 237 -0.21 1.94 11.07
C THR A 237 0.83 1.12 11.83
N THR A 238 0.45 0.57 12.98
CA THR A 238 1.37 -0.22 13.82
C THR A 238 1.86 -1.50 13.10
N PRO A 239 2.94 -2.15 13.57
CA PRO A 239 3.36 -3.45 13.03
C PRO A 239 2.23 -4.49 13.06
N ALA A 240 1.44 -4.53 14.13
CA ALA A 240 0.30 -5.42 14.27
C ALA A 240 -0.80 -5.12 13.22
N PHE A 241 -1.13 -3.84 12.99
CA PHE A 241 -2.05 -3.43 11.93
C PHE A 241 -1.52 -3.85 10.56
N THR A 242 -0.24 -3.60 10.30
CA THR A 242 0.42 -3.93 9.03
C THR A 242 0.37 -5.42 8.74
N ALA A 243 0.72 -6.27 9.72
CA ALA A 243 0.70 -7.72 9.57
C ALA A 243 -0.73 -8.26 9.32
N ALA A 244 -1.72 -7.77 10.09
CA ALA A 244 -3.10 -8.20 9.96
C ALA A 244 -3.74 -7.78 8.62
N LYS A 245 -3.47 -6.55 8.16
CA LYS A 245 -3.96 -6.07 6.86
C LYS A 245 -3.24 -6.71 5.68
N ALA A 246 -1.94 -6.92 5.74
CA ALA A 246 -1.21 -7.63 4.68
C ALA A 246 -1.73 -9.07 4.53
N ARG A 247 -2.05 -9.74 5.65
CA ARG A 247 -2.69 -11.06 5.69
C ARG A 247 -4.05 -11.07 5.00
N GLU A 248 -4.90 -10.09 5.30
CA GLU A 248 -6.20 -9.90 4.64
C GLU A 248 -6.02 -9.61 3.14
N SER A 249 -5.14 -8.67 2.77
CA SER A 249 -4.86 -8.32 1.37
C SER A 249 -4.30 -9.48 0.55
N TYR A 250 -3.48 -10.36 1.14
CA TYR A 250 -3.02 -11.58 0.49
C TYR A 250 -4.16 -12.58 0.27
N GLY A 251 -4.96 -12.86 1.31
CA GLY A 251 -6.07 -13.80 1.21
C GLY A 251 -7.16 -13.33 0.23
N ASP A 252 -7.34 -12.01 0.13
CA ASP A 252 -8.32 -11.38 -0.73
C ASP A 252 -7.87 -11.21 -2.18
N ASN A 253 -6.66 -11.67 -2.53
CA ASN A 253 -6.00 -11.31 -3.79
C ASN A 253 -6.86 -11.56 -5.05
N ASN A 254 -7.70 -12.60 -5.02
CA ASN A 254 -8.57 -12.98 -6.13
C ASN A 254 -10.07 -12.87 -5.80
N LEU A 255 -10.43 -12.29 -4.64
CA LEU A 255 -11.83 -12.07 -4.30
C LEU A 255 -12.47 -11.04 -5.23
N ILE A 256 -13.78 -11.19 -5.43
CA ILE A 256 -14.58 -10.19 -6.13
C ILE A 256 -14.58 -8.92 -5.30
N THR A 257 -13.91 -7.89 -5.81
CA THR A 257 -13.88 -6.58 -5.16
C THR A 257 -15.10 -5.78 -5.60
N HIS A 258 -16.02 -5.57 -4.68
CA HIS A 258 -17.21 -4.73 -4.90
C HIS A 258 -16.89 -3.25 -4.64
N PRO A 259 -17.67 -2.31 -5.23
CA PRO A 259 -17.65 -0.92 -4.79
C PRO A 259 -17.89 -0.81 -3.29
N ILE A 260 -17.15 0.08 -2.62
CA ILE A 260 -17.29 0.34 -1.17
C ILE A 260 -17.05 -0.95 -0.36
N LEU A 261 -16.07 -1.77 -0.77
CA LEU A 261 -15.62 -2.92 0.01
C LEU A 261 -14.96 -2.43 1.30
N ASP A 262 -15.65 -2.67 2.42
CA ASP A 262 -15.16 -2.30 3.74
C ASP A 262 -14.45 -3.48 4.40
N LYS A 263 -13.13 -3.49 4.28
CA LYS A 263 -12.27 -4.53 4.87
C LYS A 263 -12.16 -4.37 6.40
N GLN A 264 -12.27 -5.48 7.14
CA GLN A 264 -12.50 -5.46 8.59
C GLN A 264 -11.25 -5.72 9.42
N ALA A 265 -10.20 -6.35 8.85
CA ALA A 265 -9.02 -6.71 9.63
C ALA A 265 -8.36 -5.48 10.29
N ALA A 266 -7.90 -5.65 11.53
CA ALA A 266 -7.20 -4.65 12.33
C ALA A 266 -7.98 -3.36 12.66
N ARG A 267 -9.31 -3.40 12.58
CA ARG A 267 -10.19 -2.28 12.97
C ARG A 267 -10.87 -2.52 14.32
N PRO A 268 -11.13 -1.46 15.10
CA PRO A 268 -10.69 -0.08 14.87
C PRO A 268 -9.19 0.10 15.12
N THR A 269 -8.60 1.16 14.54
CA THR A 269 -7.21 1.56 14.83
C THR A 269 -7.14 2.42 16.11
N SER A 270 -5.94 2.87 16.49
CA SER A 270 -5.76 3.85 17.56
C SER A 270 -6.28 5.26 17.21
N ARG A 271 -6.61 5.52 15.94
CA ARG A 271 -7.03 6.83 15.45
C ARG A 271 -8.56 6.95 15.43
N LEU A 272 -9.14 7.16 16.61
CA LEU A 272 -10.59 7.26 16.80
C LEU A 272 -11.03 8.68 17.14
N SER A 273 -12.19 9.08 16.63
CA SER A 273 -12.88 10.29 17.06
C SER A 273 -13.35 10.13 18.52
N PRO A 274 -13.35 11.21 19.33
CA PRO A 274 -13.99 11.20 20.65
C PRO A 274 -15.46 10.76 20.61
N LEU A 275 -16.13 10.91 19.45
CA LEU A 275 -17.53 10.53 19.25
C LEU A 275 -17.71 9.06 18.86
N TYR A 276 -16.65 8.30 18.57
CA TYR A 276 -16.74 6.94 18.02
C TYR A 276 -17.71 6.03 18.81
N LYS A 277 -17.55 5.98 20.15
CA LYS A 277 -18.41 5.15 21.01
C LYS A 277 -19.88 5.59 20.94
N THR A 278 -20.12 6.89 21.09
CA THR A 278 -21.47 7.47 21.06
C THR A 278 -22.15 7.22 19.71
N LEU A 279 -21.44 7.41 18.60
CA LEU A 279 -21.99 7.20 17.26
C LEU A 279 -22.30 5.72 17.01
N ARG A 280 -21.44 4.81 17.48
CA ARG A 280 -21.68 3.36 17.42
C ARG A 280 -22.95 2.96 18.18
N GLU A 281 -23.17 3.52 19.37
CA GLU A 281 -24.39 3.29 20.17
C GLU A 281 -25.66 3.79 19.44
N HIS A 282 -25.53 4.77 18.55
CA HIS A 282 -26.63 5.30 17.74
C HIS A 282 -26.75 4.63 16.36
N GLY A 283 -26.07 3.50 16.15
CA GLY A 283 -26.20 2.68 14.94
C GLY A 283 -25.28 3.05 13.78
N ALA A 284 -24.25 3.87 14.01
CA ALA A 284 -23.27 4.18 12.96
C ALA A 284 -22.63 2.91 12.38
N GLN A 285 -22.68 2.80 11.06
CA GLN A 285 -21.94 1.81 10.28
C GLN A 285 -20.68 2.50 9.77
N PHE A 286 -19.53 2.09 10.28
CA PHE A 286 -18.26 2.75 10.01
C PHE A 286 -17.55 2.14 8.80
N GLY A 287 -16.76 2.95 8.11
CA GLY A 287 -15.68 2.46 7.26
C GLY A 287 -14.36 3.17 7.56
N LEU A 288 -13.27 2.55 7.14
CA LEU A 288 -11.91 3.02 7.42
C LEU A 288 -11.45 4.09 6.43
N HIS A 289 -11.04 5.25 6.93
CA HIS A 289 -10.47 6.35 6.14
C HIS A 289 -9.18 6.84 6.79
N SER A 290 -8.01 6.55 6.20
CA SER A 290 -6.68 6.96 6.72
C SER A 290 -6.49 6.70 8.23
N GLY A 291 -6.96 5.54 8.69
CA GLY A 291 -6.93 5.10 10.09
C GLY A 291 -8.17 5.45 10.90
N TRP A 292 -8.98 6.42 10.47
CA TRP A 292 -10.21 6.82 11.16
C TRP A 292 -11.37 5.87 10.88
N GLU A 293 -12.19 5.63 11.90
CA GLU A 293 -13.53 5.07 11.74
C GLU A 293 -14.51 6.21 11.44
N VAL A 294 -14.98 6.30 10.19
CA VAL A 294 -15.92 7.34 9.74
C VAL A 294 -17.30 6.71 9.52
N PRO A 295 -18.39 7.23 10.13
CA PRO A 295 -19.74 6.78 9.83
C PRO A 295 -20.06 6.95 8.34
N HIS A 296 -20.46 5.88 7.67
CA HIS A 296 -20.97 5.91 6.29
C HIS A 296 -22.48 6.07 6.26
N TRP A 297 -23.21 5.44 7.19
CA TRP A 297 -24.64 5.63 7.44
C TRP A 297 -25.01 5.18 8.86
N PHE A 298 -26.25 5.43 9.29
CA PHE A 298 -26.81 5.04 10.58
C PHE A 298 -27.94 4.03 10.40
N ALA A 299 -27.72 2.82 10.93
CA ALA A 299 -28.71 1.76 10.96
C ALA A 299 -29.77 2.03 12.03
N THR A 300 -31.04 1.88 11.67
CA THR A 300 -32.18 1.98 12.59
C THR A 300 -32.92 0.67 12.78
N THR A 301 -32.60 -0.32 11.94
CA THR A 301 -33.16 -1.67 11.99
C THR A 301 -32.04 -2.70 11.87
N PRO A 302 -32.25 -3.94 12.36
CA PRO A 302 -31.24 -4.99 12.26
C PRO A 302 -30.76 -5.29 10.83
N ASN A 303 -31.63 -5.16 9.82
CA ASN A 303 -31.29 -5.44 8.42
C ASN A 303 -30.42 -4.37 7.75
N GLU A 304 -30.19 -3.24 8.43
CA GLU A 304 -29.34 -2.13 7.95
C GLU A 304 -27.93 -2.17 8.55
N VAL A 305 -27.66 -3.13 9.43
CA VAL A 305 -26.37 -3.30 10.10
C VAL A 305 -25.41 -4.07 9.19
N GLY A 306 -24.17 -3.59 9.10
CA GLY A 306 -23.10 -4.18 8.30
C GLY A 306 -23.15 -3.77 6.83
N HIS A 307 -22.04 -3.96 6.12
CA HIS A 307 -21.91 -3.62 4.70
C HIS A 307 -22.30 -4.82 3.83
N GLU A 308 -23.43 -4.73 3.14
CA GLU A 308 -23.71 -5.68 2.05
C GLU A 308 -22.90 -5.29 0.81
N HIS A 309 -22.23 -6.26 0.20
CA HIS A 309 -21.45 -6.05 -1.02
C HIS A 309 -22.29 -6.33 -2.26
N SER A 310 -22.34 -5.38 -3.18
CA SER A 310 -23.06 -5.53 -4.44
C SER A 310 -22.50 -4.57 -5.50
N PHE A 311 -22.74 -4.90 -6.77
CA PHE A 311 -22.57 -3.94 -7.87
C PHE A 311 -23.79 -3.02 -8.03
N TYR A 312 -24.84 -3.24 -7.25
CA TYR A 312 -26.08 -2.48 -7.25
C TYR A 312 -26.35 -1.85 -5.88
N ARG A 313 -27.51 -1.23 -5.70
CA ARG A 313 -27.94 -0.67 -4.40
C ARG A 313 -27.95 -1.77 -3.34
N THR A 314 -27.50 -1.42 -2.15
CA THR A 314 -27.37 -2.32 -0.98
C THR A 314 -28.26 -1.85 0.17
N ASN A 315 -28.18 -2.53 1.30
CA ASN A 315 -28.81 -2.15 2.55
C ASN A 315 -28.55 -0.71 3.03
N SER A 316 -27.50 -0.02 2.55
CA SER A 316 -27.24 1.38 2.88
C SER A 316 -28.18 2.37 2.16
N PHE A 317 -28.87 1.97 1.09
CA PHE A 317 -29.63 2.89 0.25
C PHE A 317 -30.82 3.56 0.99
N ALA A 318 -31.58 2.79 1.76
CA ALA A 318 -32.69 3.30 2.54
C ALA A 318 -32.24 4.22 3.69
N PRO A 319 -31.26 3.86 4.55
CA PRO A 319 -30.74 4.75 5.58
C PRO A 319 -30.16 6.04 5.00
N THR A 320 -29.32 5.98 3.97
CA THR A 320 -28.78 7.20 3.33
C THR A 320 -29.91 8.11 2.83
N LYS A 321 -30.96 7.57 2.22
CA LYS A 321 -32.13 8.37 1.81
C LYS A 321 -32.82 9.05 3.00
N ARG A 322 -32.92 8.38 4.15
CA ARG A 322 -33.49 8.97 5.37
C ARG A 322 -32.61 10.08 5.92
N GLU A 323 -31.30 9.89 5.93
CA GLU A 323 -30.33 10.90 6.36
C GLU A 323 -30.37 12.13 5.47
N CYS A 324 -30.38 11.96 4.14
CA CYS A 324 -30.55 13.09 3.21
C CYS A 324 -31.82 13.88 3.51
N ARG A 325 -32.97 13.20 3.71
CA ARG A 325 -34.22 13.87 4.09
C ARG A 325 -34.13 14.57 5.44
N ALA A 326 -33.46 13.97 6.42
CA ALA A 326 -33.28 14.58 7.74
C ALA A 326 -32.48 15.89 7.66
N VAL A 327 -31.44 15.95 6.82
CA VAL A 327 -30.66 17.17 6.57
C VAL A 327 -31.49 18.21 5.83
N MET A 328 -32.25 17.81 4.81
CA MET A 328 -33.05 18.74 3.99
C MET A 328 -34.24 19.33 4.76
N ASP A 329 -34.90 18.52 5.58
CA ASP A 329 -36.15 18.91 6.25
C ASP A 329 -35.92 19.43 7.68
N ARG A 330 -34.75 19.16 8.29
CA ARG A 330 -34.44 19.46 9.70
C ARG A 330 -32.98 19.88 9.87
N VAL A 331 -32.24 19.18 10.73
CA VAL A 331 -30.83 19.40 11.04
C VAL A 331 -30.13 18.05 11.12
N GLY A 332 -28.96 17.95 10.51
CA GLY A 332 -28.07 16.81 10.61
C GLY A 332 -26.77 17.20 11.29
N VAL A 333 -26.20 16.26 12.03
CA VAL A 333 -24.86 16.39 12.61
C VAL A 333 -24.00 15.31 11.96
N ILE A 334 -22.83 15.71 11.47
CA ILE A 334 -21.85 14.81 10.85
C ILE A 334 -20.51 14.99 11.55
N ASP A 335 -19.86 13.87 11.84
CA ASP A 335 -18.51 13.87 12.40
C ASP A 335 -17.49 14.06 11.26
N LEU A 336 -16.80 15.20 11.29
CA LEU A 336 -15.75 15.56 10.32
C LEU A 336 -14.34 15.50 10.93
N SER A 337 -14.18 14.83 12.09
CA SER A 337 -12.88 14.72 12.78
C SER A 337 -11.78 14.07 11.96
N SER A 338 -12.13 13.33 10.90
CA SER A 338 -11.18 12.69 10.01
C SER A 338 -10.46 13.66 9.06
N PHE A 339 -10.93 14.90 8.93
CA PHE A 339 -10.28 15.91 8.08
C PHE A 339 -8.87 16.22 8.57
N ALA A 340 -7.94 16.29 7.63
CA ALA A 340 -6.62 16.82 7.88
C ALA A 340 -6.75 18.32 8.22
N THR A 341 -6.29 18.70 9.40
CA THR A 341 -6.30 20.09 9.87
C THR A 341 -4.87 20.55 10.06
N PHE A 342 -4.53 21.69 9.46
CA PHE A 342 -3.20 22.28 9.54
C PHE A 342 -3.31 23.69 10.13
N GLU A 343 -2.40 24.02 11.03
CA GLU A 343 -2.25 25.36 11.57
C GLU A 343 -0.96 25.98 11.01
N VAL A 344 -1.07 27.17 10.43
CA VAL A 344 0.04 27.91 9.84
C VAL A 344 0.11 29.28 10.52
N HIS A 345 1.20 29.53 11.25
CA HIS A 345 1.41 30.76 12.01
C HIS A 345 2.81 31.35 11.77
N GLY A 346 3.01 32.59 12.21
CA GLY A 346 4.26 33.33 12.07
C GLY A 346 4.19 34.48 11.05
N PRO A 347 5.19 35.38 11.03
CA PRO A 347 5.13 36.63 10.26
C PRO A 347 5.04 36.40 8.73
N GLY A 348 5.53 35.27 8.23
CA GLY A 348 5.46 34.90 6.81
C GLY A 348 4.31 33.97 6.43
N ALA A 349 3.38 33.65 7.35
CA ALA A 349 2.32 32.68 7.11
C ALA A 349 1.42 33.09 5.94
N ARG A 350 1.02 34.36 5.88
CA ARG A 350 0.19 34.88 4.79
C ARG A 350 0.93 34.82 3.45
N ASP A 351 2.16 35.31 3.40
CA ASP A 351 2.95 35.33 2.17
C ASP A 351 3.21 33.91 1.65
N PHE A 352 3.47 32.96 2.55
CA PHE A 352 3.56 31.54 2.20
C PHE A 352 2.25 31.03 1.60
N LEU A 353 1.11 31.29 2.23
CA LEU A 353 -0.20 30.87 1.74
C LEU A 353 -0.53 31.51 0.38
N GLU A 354 -0.29 32.80 0.18
CA GLU A 354 -0.46 33.50 -1.11
C GLU A 354 0.46 32.92 -2.20
N HIS A 355 1.58 32.30 -1.84
CA HIS A 355 2.49 31.65 -2.79
C HIS A 355 2.02 30.24 -3.20
N VAL A 356 1.44 29.46 -2.26
CA VAL A 356 1.03 28.07 -2.50
C VAL A 356 -0.44 27.92 -2.90
N CYS A 357 -1.29 28.89 -2.55
CA CYS A 357 -2.68 28.97 -2.96
C CYS A 357 -2.79 29.63 -4.34
N SER A 358 -3.69 29.13 -5.19
CA SER A 358 -4.07 29.84 -6.42
C SER A 358 -5.15 30.90 -6.18
N ASN A 359 -5.92 30.79 -5.09
CA ASN A 359 -6.93 31.76 -4.71
C ASN A 359 -6.37 32.78 -3.72
N SER A 360 -6.94 33.98 -3.70
CA SER A 360 -6.53 35.02 -2.76
C SER A 360 -6.78 34.58 -1.32
N ILE A 361 -5.81 34.80 -0.45
CA ILE A 361 -5.97 34.48 0.97
C ILE A 361 -7.02 35.41 1.58
N PRO A 362 -8.05 34.88 2.26
CA PRO A 362 -9.11 35.71 2.81
C PRO A 362 -8.53 36.77 3.76
N LYS A 363 -9.21 37.92 3.83
CA LYS A 363 -8.96 38.87 4.91
C LYS A 363 -9.42 38.24 6.21
N VAL A 364 -8.80 38.63 7.32
CA VAL A 364 -9.19 38.20 8.67
C VAL A 364 -10.63 38.62 8.92
N GLN A 365 -11.60 37.75 8.57
CA GLN A 365 -13.04 37.82 8.85
C GLN A 365 -13.91 36.78 8.08
N PHE A 366 -13.42 36.03 7.09
CA PHE A 366 -14.28 35.17 6.23
C PHE A 366 -13.84 33.70 6.12
N PHE A 367 -14.85 32.83 5.91
CA PHE A 367 -14.75 31.43 5.46
C PHE A 367 -15.31 31.36 4.02
N PHE A 368 -14.73 30.59 3.06
CA PHE A 368 -15.42 29.82 1.98
C PHE A 368 -14.53 29.29 0.80
N LEU A 369 -15.20 28.51 -0.08
CA LEU A 369 -14.88 27.42 -1.05
C LEU A 369 -13.95 27.67 -2.29
N LEU A 370 -13.55 26.52 -2.87
CA LEU A 370 -12.52 26.19 -3.89
C LEU A 370 -12.78 26.61 -5.37
N PRO A 371 -11.70 26.88 -6.17
CA PRO A 371 -11.75 26.98 -7.65
C PRO A 371 -11.01 25.84 -8.40
N ARG A 372 -11.36 25.62 -9.68
CA ARG A 372 -10.90 24.56 -10.63
C ARG A 372 -9.60 24.89 -11.38
N GLU A 373 -8.59 24.02 -11.31
CA GLU A 373 -7.62 23.54 -12.35
C GLU A 373 -6.90 22.28 -11.79
N ARG A 374 -5.96 21.61 -12.49
CA ARG A 374 -5.37 20.31 -12.04
C ARG A 374 -4.94 20.38 -10.57
N PHE A 375 -5.64 19.64 -9.72
CA PHE A 375 -5.55 19.78 -8.26
C PHE A 375 -4.47 18.88 -7.70
N CYS A 376 -3.44 19.48 -7.10
CA CYS A 376 -2.53 18.76 -6.20
C CYS A 376 -3.20 18.50 -4.83
N MET A 377 -4.01 19.45 -4.35
CA MET A 377 -4.79 19.33 -3.11
C MET A 377 -5.91 20.39 -3.09
N SER A 378 -7.06 20.08 -2.51
CA SER A 378 -8.13 21.04 -2.24
C SER A 378 -8.33 21.19 -0.72
N TYR A 379 -8.20 22.39 -0.16
CA TYR A 379 -8.43 22.69 1.26
C TYR A 379 -9.38 23.87 1.45
N VAL A 380 -9.97 23.96 2.64
CA VAL A 380 -10.77 25.10 3.11
C VAL A 380 -9.95 25.82 4.17
N ASP A 381 -9.67 27.11 3.94
CA ASP A 381 -9.05 27.97 4.95
C ASP A 381 -10.11 28.41 5.97
N ALA A 382 -9.83 28.18 7.25
CA ALA A 382 -10.75 28.37 8.36
C ALA A 382 -9.97 28.89 9.57
N ARG A 383 -10.01 30.23 9.73
CA ARG A 383 -9.35 31.09 10.74
C ARG A 383 -7.89 31.45 10.46
N ILE A 384 -7.72 32.70 10.05
CA ILE A 384 -6.47 33.46 10.18
C ILE A 384 -6.62 34.32 11.44
N THR A 385 -5.82 34.07 12.47
CA THR A 385 -5.67 34.97 13.64
C THR A 385 -4.29 35.61 13.59
N TYR A 386 -4.22 36.91 13.86
CA TYR A 386 -2.93 37.56 14.10
C TYR A 386 -2.49 37.21 15.52
N ASP A 387 -1.44 36.39 15.65
CA ASP A 387 -0.61 36.45 16.85
C ASP A 387 0.19 37.75 16.78
N SER A 388 -0.36 38.80 17.38
CA SER A 388 0.39 40.00 17.70
C SER A 388 1.17 39.76 18.99
N VAL A 389 2.43 39.35 18.87
CA VAL A 389 3.48 39.70 19.85
C VAL A 389 4.78 39.98 19.11
#